data_AF-A0A4Z2C6D4-F1
#
_entry.id   AF-A0A4Z2C6D4-F1
#
_cell.length_a   1.000
_cell.length_b   1.000
_cell.length_c   1.000
_cell.angle_alpha   90.00
_cell.angle_beta   90.00
_cell.angle_gamma   90.00
#
_symmetry.space_group_name_H-M   'P 1'
#
loop_
_entity.id
_entity.type
_entity.pdbx_description
1 polymer ?
#
loop_
_entity_poly.entity_id
_entity_poly.type
_entity_poly.pdbx_seq_one_letter_code
_entity_poly.pdbx_strand_id
1 'polypeptide(L)'
;MSDKLKLLQDKKELPGVQGLAETKDQEPGDLLDYLHSQIDKAEVNTGARFPSEYALIPFESFTSSKVYQLEMGLTRHPEEKPVRKDRRDELVEVVEAALDIINNPDEEDGVEEDVPMQRQTYTEVHFNEGLYRTERDKGTLYELFFAKEESSSFRHVTLFRPFGPLMKVRSTSVETSGMIINIIVPLSGRVETFSQFLHNFREVCILQDRRVHLTVVYFGQDGLQEVKSSLEKVSRSESFSNYTLIPVDEEFSRGRGLDIGAHAWKRGDVLMFFCDVDIHFTLEFLNTCRLHAAPNKRVFYPVVFSLYNPAIVYGNLELAPPIELQLIHKKDAGFWRDFGFGMTCQYRSDFLNIGGFDLEVKGWGVEDVHLYRKYLRSDMIVIRTPVSSLFHLWHEKQCADELTPEQYRMCIQSKAMNEASHSHLGMLVFREEIETHLRKQAFKTQSKQED
;
A
#
# COMPACT_ATOMS: atom_id res chain seq x y z
N MET A 1 0.59 -14.95 53.71
CA MET A 1 0.15 -13.68 53.10
C MET A 1 -1.06 -13.18 53.90
N SER A 2 -0.84 -12.77 55.14
CA SER A 2 -0.67 -11.39 55.63
C SER A 2 -1.94 -10.55 55.54
N ASP A 3 -2.59 -10.41 56.71
CA ASP A 3 -3.79 -9.66 57.07
C ASP A 3 -3.76 -8.14 56.83
N LYS A 4 -2.97 -7.66 55.87
CA LYS A 4 -2.89 -6.26 55.45
C LYS A 4 -3.89 -5.87 54.36
N LEU A 5 -4.59 -6.83 53.74
CA LEU A 5 -5.61 -6.54 52.71
C LEU A 5 -7.05 -6.43 53.25
N LYS A 6 -7.32 -6.88 54.49
CA LYS A 6 -8.66 -6.80 55.10
C LYS A 6 -8.92 -5.53 55.91
N LEU A 7 -7.89 -4.72 56.18
CA LEU A 7 -7.99 -3.52 57.01
C LEU A 7 -8.22 -2.21 56.24
N LEU A 8 -8.34 -2.26 54.91
CA LEU A 8 -8.58 -1.09 54.06
C LEU A 8 -10.04 -0.96 53.57
N GLN A 9 -10.93 -1.89 53.91
CA GLN A 9 -12.35 -1.83 53.52
C GLN A 9 -13.29 -1.28 54.60
N ASP A 10 -12.83 -1.07 55.86
CA ASP A 10 -13.75 -0.81 56.98
C ASP A 10 -13.59 0.54 57.71
N LYS A 11 -12.83 1.51 57.20
CA LYS A 11 -12.79 2.86 57.82
C LYS A 11 -12.56 4.00 56.83
N LYS A 12 -13.65 4.62 56.36
CA LYS A 12 -13.97 6.03 56.65
C LYS A 12 -15.26 6.46 55.97
N GLU A 13 -16.25 6.72 56.80
CA GLU A 13 -17.40 7.57 56.51
C GLU A 13 -16.95 8.95 56.03
N LEU A 14 -17.70 9.49 55.06
CA LEU A 14 -17.59 10.85 54.54
C LEU A 14 -18.10 11.87 55.56
N PRO A 15 -17.44 13.02 55.77
CA PRO A 15 -18.09 14.19 56.33
C PRO A 15 -18.99 14.84 55.27
N GLY A 16 -20.18 15.27 55.71
CA GLY A 16 -21.34 15.53 54.87
C GLY A 16 -21.16 16.56 53.76
N VAL A 17 -21.72 16.21 52.59
CA VAL A 17 -22.04 17.16 51.53
C VAL A 17 -23.45 17.70 51.82
N GLN A 18 -23.49 18.95 52.29
CA GLN A 18 -24.70 19.76 52.25
C GLN A 18 -25.10 20.01 50.79
N GLY A 19 -26.39 19.88 50.52
CA GLY A 19 -27.02 20.49 49.35
C GLY A 19 -26.95 19.64 48.08
N LEU A 20 -27.99 18.85 47.88
CA LEU A 20 -28.50 18.51 46.56
C LEU A 20 -28.77 19.82 45.79
N ALA A 21 -27.79 20.25 44.99
CA ALA A 21 -28.06 21.05 43.81
C ALA A 21 -28.18 20.06 42.66
N GLU A 22 -29.40 19.88 42.17
CA GLU A 22 -29.70 19.22 40.92
C GLU A 22 -28.83 19.82 39.81
N THR A 23 -27.73 19.15 39.45
CA THR A 23 -27.05 19.40 38.18
C THR A 23 -27.92 18.78 37.11
N LYS A 24 -28.83 19.62 36.63
CA LYS A 24 -29.60 19.51 35.40
C LYS A 24 -28.85 18.78 34.29
N ASP A 25 -29.60 17.97 33.56
CA ASP A 25 -29.36 17.47 32.21
C ASP A 25 -28.49 18.39 31.33
N GLN A 26 -27.16 18.26 31.46
CA GLN A 26 -26.17 18.98 30.66
C GLN A 26 -25.21 17.98 29.98
N GLU A 27 -25.62 16.72 29.83
CA GLU A 27 -24.75 15.61 29.42
C GLU A 27 -24.76 15.21 27.92
N PRO A 28 -25.74 15.54 27.06
CA PRO A 28 -25.67 15.14 25.64
C PRO A 28 -24.75 16.02 24.76
N GLY A 29 -24.71 17.34 25.02
CA GLY A 29 -23.99 18.31 24.21
C GLY A 29 -22.48 18.19 24.38
N ASP A 30 -22.01 18.15 25.62
CA ASP A 30 -20.58 18.05 25.96
C ASP A 30 -19.94 16.78 25.38
N LEU A 31 -20.69 15.67 25.32
CA LEU A 31 -20.21 14.43 24.71
C LEU A 31 -20.09 14.55 23.19
N LEU A 32 -21.11 15.08 22.50
CA LEU A 32 -21.06 15.27 21.04
C LEU A 32 -19.94 16.23 20.64
N ASP A 33 -19.78 17.33 21.38
CA ASP A 33 -18.69 18.29 21.18
C ASP A 33 -17.33 17.65 21.40
N TYR A 34 -17.20 16.76 22.40
CA TYR A 34 -15.99 15.98 22.61
C TYR A 34 -15.69 15.05 21.42
N LEU A 35 -16.69 14.34 20.90
CA LEU A 35 -16.52 13.42 19.77
C LEU A 35 -16.14 14.18 18.48
N HIS A 36 -16.79 15.32 18.19
CA HIS A 36 -16.39 16.20 17.09
C HIS A 36 -14.97 16.73 17.27
N SER A 37 -14.59 17.11 18.50
CA SER A 37 -13.21 17.53 18.79
C SER A 37 -12.18 16.43 18.52
N GLN A 38 -12.52 15.14 18.68
CA GLN A 38 -11.62 14.04 18.30
C GLN A 38 -11.46 13.93 16.78
N ILE A 39 -12.52 14.15 16.02
CA ILE A 39 -12.48 14.19 14.55
C ILE A 39 -11.55 15.32 14.07
N ASP A 40 -11.70 16.52 14.66
CA ASP A 40 -10.87 17.68 14.31
C ASP A 40 -9.38 17.47 14.64
N LYS A 41 -9.08 16.70 15.69
CA LYS A 41 -7.70 16.34 16.08
C LYS A 41 -7.13 15.18 15.27
N ALA A 42 -7.98 14.33 14.71
CA ALA A 42 -7.55 13.22 13.88
C ALA A 42 -7.08 13.74 12.50
N GLU A 43 -6.19 13.00 11.85
CA GLU A 43 -5.62 13.37 10.54
C GLU A 43 -6.64 13.13 9.40
N VAL A 44 -7.84 13.70 9.52
CA VAL A 44 -8.95 13.45 8.60
C VAL A 44 -8.98 14.51 7.49
N ASN A 45 -8.80 15.77 7.87
CA ASN A 45 -8.90 16.92 6.97
C ASN A 45 -7.55 17.57 6.65
N THR A 46 -6.56 17.43 7.53
CA THR A 46 -5.22 18.03 7.39
C THR A 46 -4.15 17.03 7.82
N GLY A 47 -3.02 17.01 7.10
CA GLY A 47 -1.90 16.13 7.41
C GLY A 47 -1.22 16.52 8.72
N ALA A 48 -0.67 15.52 9.41
CA ALA A 48 0.15 15.75 10.59
C ALA A 48 1.64 15.75 10.21
N ARG A 49 2.42 16.60 10.88
CA ARG A 49 3.88 16.61 10.70
C ARG A 49 4.52 15.56 11.58
N PHE A 50 5.32 14.69 10.98
CA PHE A 50 6.00 13.60 11.67
C PHE A 50 7.53 13.78 11.66
N PRO A 51 8.22 13.44 12.77
CA PRO A 51 9.68 13.59 12.87
C PRO A 51 10.45 12.60 11.99
N SER A 52 9.86 11.42 11.75
CA SER A 52 10.45 10.34 10.95
C SER A 52 9.37 9.39 10.44
N GLU A 53 9.76 8.52 9.52
CA GLU A 53 8.96 7.43 8.95
C GLU A 53 8.40 6.46 9.98
N TYR A 54 9.04 6.32 11.14
CA TYR A 54 8.60 5.42 12.21
C TYR A 54 7.45 5.99 13.05
N ALA A 55 7.14 7.28 12.90
CA ALA A 55 6.08 7.93 13.65
C ALA A 55 4.73 7.93 12.92
N LEU A 56 4.71 7.72 11.60
CA LEU A 56 3.46 7.57 10.87
C LEU A 56 2.85 6.20 11.20
N ILE A 57 1.59 6.20 11.58
CA ILE A 57 0.80 4.97 11.66
C ILE A 57 0.25 4.70 10.23
N PRO A 58 0.59 3.57 9.59
CA PRO A 58 0.04 3.21 8.30
C PRO A 58 -1.42 2.77 8.41
N PHE A 59 -2.15 2.86 7.31
CA PHE A 59 -3.45 2.22 7.16
C PHE A 59 -3.27 0.73 6.90
N GLU A 60 -4.30 -0.03 7.26
CA GLU A 60 -4.54 -1.36 6.75
C GLU A 60 -5.60 -1.29 5.66
N SER A 61 -5.53 -2.18 4.69
CA SER A 61 -6.51 -2.25 3.60
C SER A 61 -7.39 -3.48 3.73
N PHE A 62 -8.62 -3.39 3.25
CA PHE A 62 -9.56 -4.49 3.29
C PHE A 62 -10.55 -4.44 2.12
N THR A 63 -11.07 -5.62 1.80
CA THR A 63 -12.22 -5.84 0.92
C THR A 63 -13.33 -6.50 1.74
N SER A 64 -14.46 -6.83 1.11
CA SER A 64 -15.55 -7.57 1.78
C SER A 64 -15.12 -8.93 2.36
N SER A 65 -13.99 -9.49 1.90
CA SER A 65 -13.58 -10.85 2.26
C SER A 65 -12.19 -10.98 2.89
N LYS A 66 -11.35 -9.95 2.77
CA LYS A 66 -9.93 -10.02 3.13
C LYS A 66 -9.48 -8.73 3.80
N VAL A 67 -8.54 -8.87 4.72
CA VAL A 67 -7.79 -7.77 5.34
C VAL A 67 -6.31 -7.99 5.07
N TYR A 68 -5.62 -6.93 4.68
CA TYR A 68 -4.19 -6.89 4.44
C TYR A 68 -3.55 -5.95 5.45
N GLN A 69 -2.67 -6.52 6.28
CA GLN A 69 -2.13 -5.87 7.47
C GLN A 69 -0.60 -5.94 7.47
N LEU A 70 0.05 -4.88 7.95
CA LEU A 70 1.51 -4.84 8.10
C LEU A 70 1.95 -5.54 9.38
N GLU A 71 1.22 -5.34 10.47
CA GLU A 71 1.46 -6.05 11.73
C GLU A 71 0.81 -7.44 11.70
N MET A 72 1.50 -8.41 11.11
CA MET A 72 0.97 -9.76 10.90
C MET A 72 0.94 -10.65 12.18
N GLY A 73 1.14 -10.09 13.38
CA GLY A 73 1.11 -10.81 14.65
C GLY A 73 2.03 -12.04 14.73
N LEU A 74 1.61 -13.06 15.51
CA LEU A 74 2.35 -14.33 15.67
C LEU A 74 2.15 -15.28 14.49
N THR A 75 1.01 -15.20 13.81
CA THR A 75 0.63 -16.08 12.69
C THR A 75 1.36 -15.71 11.39
N ARG A 76 1.78 -14.43 11.28
CA ARG A 76 2.54 -13.86 10.16
C ARG A 76 1.84 -14.04 8.81
N HIS A 77 0.52 -13.93 8.77
CA HIS A 77 -0.25 -14.02 7.53
C HIS A 77 -0.39 -12.63 6.88
N PRO A 78 0.11 -12.43 5.64
CA PRO A 78 -0.01 -11.15 4.95
C PRO A 78 -1.44 -10.79 4.55
N GLU A 79 -2.25 -11.82 4.29
CA GLU A 79 -3.67 -11.75 4.01
C GLU A 79 -4.40 -12.58 5.06
N GLU A 80 -5.38 -11.97 5.72
CA GLU A 80 -6.27 -12.66 6.65
C GLU A 80 -7.72 -12.51 6.21
N LYS A 81 -8.48 -13.60 6.31
CA LYS A 81 -9.93 -13.47 6.42
C LYS A 81 -10.20 -12.94 7.82
N PRO A 82 -11.13 -11.99 8.02
CA PRO A 82 -11.54 -11.60 9.37
C PRO A 82 -12.27 -12.79 10.03
N VAL A 83 -11.48 -13.73 10.60
CA VAL A 83 -11.96 -14.96 11.25
C VAL A 83 -12.53 -14.62 12.63
N ARG A 84 -11.96 -13.61 13.28
CA ARG A 84 -12.42 -13.14 14.58
C ARG A 84 -13.75 -12.40 14.38
N LYS A 85 -14.78 -12.89 15.06
CA LYS A 85 -16.16 -12.42 14.89
C LYS A 85 -16.29 -10.92 15.16
N ASP A 86 -15.63 -10.42 16.19
CA ASP A 86 -15.58 -8.99 16.55
C ASP A 86 -15.06 -8.10 15.40
N ARG A 87 -13.88 -8.41 14.84
CA ARG A 87 -13.28 -7.63 13.74
C ARG A 87 -14.10 -7.75 12.45
N ARG A 88 -14.69 -8.91 12.20
CA ARG A 88 -15.59 -9.11 11.06
C ARG A 88 -16.85 -8.26 11.20
N ASP A 89 -17.52 -8.35 12.35
CA ASP A 89 -18.76 -7.64 12.63
C ASP A 89 -18.51 -6.11 12.57
N GLU A 90 -17.35 -5.62 13.03
CA GLU A 90 -16.96 -4.21 12.92
C GLU A 90 -16.83 -3.74 11.46
N LEU A 91 -16.09 -4.47 10.62
CA LEU A 91 -15.91 -4.07 9.22
C LEU A 91 -17.23 -4.15 8.43
N VAL A 92 -18.10 -5.11 8.75
CA VAL A 92 -19.43 -5.22 8.16
C VAL A 92 -20.29 -4.02 8.57
N GLU A 93 -20.32 -3.68 9.87
CA GLU A 93 -21.06 -2.51 10.38
C GLU A 93 -20.61 -1.21 9.69
N VAL A 94 -19.29 -1.05 9.48
CA VAL A 94 -18.72 0.13 8.80
C VAL A 94 -19.15 0.20 7.34
N VAL A 95 -19.17 -0.92 6.62
CA VAL A 95 -19.62 -0.97 5.21
C VAL A 95 -21.14 -0.71 5.12
N GLU A 96 -21.94 -1.30 6.00
CA GLU A 96 -23.40 -1.07 6.07
C GLU A 96 -23.71 0.41 6.34
N ALA A 97 -23.05 1.03 7.33
CA ALA A 97 -23.21 2.44 7.63
C ALA A 97 -22.86 3.34 6.42
N ALA A 98 -21.79 3.02 5.69
CA ALA A 98 -21.43 3.77 4.49
C ALA A 98 -22.44 3.60 3.35
N LEU A 99 -23.00 2.39 3.16
CA LEU A 99 -24.07 2.14 2.20
C LEU A 99 -25.34 2.93 2.54
N ASP A 100 -25.71 3.00 3.82
CA ASP A 100 -26.84 3.80 4.29
C ASP A 100 -26.63 5.28 3.98
N ILE A 101 -25.42 5.82 4.22
CA ILE A 101 -25.05 7.20 3.90
C ILE A 101 -25.10 7.47 2.39
N ILE A 102 -24.58 6.58 1.56
CA ILE A 102 -24.57 6.78 0.09
C ILE A 102 -25.99 6.71 -0.48
N ASN A 103 -26.83 5.82 0.04
CA ASN A 103 -28.19 5.63 -0.45
C ASN A 103 -29.18 6.67 0.11
N ASN A 104 -28.84 7.32 1.22
CA ASN A 104 -29.63 8.38 1.84
C ASN A 104 -28.75 9.63 2.06
N PRO A 105 -28.33 10.32 0.98
CA PRO A 105 -27.47 11.49 1.11
C PRO A 105 -28.23 12.67 1.74
N ASP A 106 -27.51 13.43 2.57
CA ASP A 106 -28.00 14.66 3.19
C ASP A 106 -27.81 15.87 2.24
N GLU A 107 -28.47 17.00 2.52
CA GLU A 107 -28.33 18.24 1.73
C GLU A 107 -26.86 18.74 1.64
N GLU A 108 -26.05 18.46 2.66
CA GLU A 108 -24.63 18.85 2.72
C GLU A 108 -23.70 17.97 1.84
N ASP A 109 -24.17 16.83 1.33
CA ASP A 109 -23.36 15.88 0.54
C ASP A 109 -23.17 16.32 -0.93
N GLY A 110 -23.60 17.53 -1.28
CA GLY A 110 -23.36 18.15 -2.58
C GLY A 110 -24.03 17.42 -3.74
N VAL A 111 -25.24 16.88 -3.54
CA VAL A 111 -26.02 16.28 -4.61
C VAL A 111 -26.48 17.40 -5.55
N GLU A 112 -25.91 17.49 -6.76
CA GLU A 112 -26.44 18.38 -7.80
C GLU A 112 -27.92 18.07 -8.03
N GLU A 113 -28.81 19.03 -7.74
CA GLU A 113 -30.27 18.87 -7.83
C GLU A 113 -30.80 18.62 -9.25
N ASP A 114 -29.94 18.65 -10.28
CA ASP A 114 -30.36 18.83 -11.68
C ASP A 114 -30.09 17.67 -12.64
N VAL A 115 -29.77 16.46 -12.17
CA VAL A 115 -29.72 15.28 -13.06
C VAL A 115 -30.80 14.27 -12.68
N PRO A 116 -31.79 13.98 -13.55
CA PRO A 116 -32.72 12.87 -13.36
C PRO A 116 -31.98 11.55 -13.68
N MET A 117 -30.92 11.24 -12.95
CA MET A 117 -30.38 9.90 -12.89
C MET A 117 -31.20 9.14 -11.86
N GLN A 118 -31.77 8.01 -12.26
CA GLN A 118 -32.30 7.00 -11.34
C GLN A 118 -31.39 6.95 -10.12
N ARG A 119 -31.91 7.27 -8.91
CA ARG A 119 -31.20 7.09 -7.65
C ARG A 119 -30.74 5.65 -7.59
N GLN A 120 -29.51 5.44 -7.99
CA GLN A 120 -29.00 4.14 -8.33
C GLN A 120 -28.52 3.55 -7.01
N THR A 121 -29.25 2.61 -6.42
CA THR A 121 -28.95 2.03 -5.10
C THR A 121 -27.61 1.29 -5.08
N TYR A 122 -26.75 1.64 -4.13
CA TYR A 122 -25.51 0.94 -3.84
C TYR A 122 -25.77 -0.21 -2.87
N THR A 123 -24.99 -1.27 -3.00
CA THR A 123 -25.06 -2.50 -2.19
C THR A 123 -23.64 -3.02 -1.98
N GLU A 124 -23.45 -4.03 -1.14
CA GLU A 124 -22.12 -4.58 -0.80
C GLU A 124 -21.29 -5.01 -2.04
N VAL A 125 -21.93 -5.46 -3.13
CA VAL A 125 -21.21 -5.84 -4.36
C VAL A 125 -20.51 -4.67 -5.06
N HIS A 126 -20.90 -3.45 -4.72
CA HIS A 126 -20.29 -2.22 -5.23
C HIS A 126 -19.13 -1.73 -4.35
N PHE A 127 -18.88 -2.37 -3.20
CA PHE A 127 -17.75 -2.04 -2.35
C PHE A 127 -16.45 -2.45 -3.04
N ASN A 128 -15.60 -1.46 -3.33
CA ASN A 128 -14.36 -1.65 -4.07
C ASN A 128 -13.19 -1.88 -3.11
N GLU A 129 -12.90 -0.91 -2.27
CA GLU A 129 -11.80 -0.97 -1.30
C GLU A 129 -12.10 -0.14 -0.06
N GLY A 130 -11.56 -0.59 1.08
CA GLY A 130 -11.59 0.15 2.33
C GLY A 130 -10.20 0.25 2.94
N LEU A 131 -9.89 1.38 3.55
CA LEU A 131 -8.73 1.58 4.41
C LEU A 131 -9.19 1.89 5.82
N TYR A 132 -8.45 1.42 6.82
CA TYR A 132 -8.64 1.92 8.19
C TYR A 132 -7.34 2.08 8.94
N ARG A 133 -7.37 2.96 9.94
CA ARG A 133 -6.24 3.22 10.82
C ARG A 133 -6.72 3.62 12.20
N THR A 134 -6.18 3.00 13.24
CA THR A 134 -6.51 3.33 14.64
C THR A 134 -5.41 4.15 15.28
N GLU A 135 -5.75 5.38 15.65
CA GLU A 135 -4.94 6.24 16.52
C GLU A 135 -5.33 5.98 17.98
N ARG A 136 -4.38 5.49 18.78
CA ARG A 136 -4.62 4.94 20.13
C ARG A 136 -5.24 5.92 21.12
N ASP A 137 -5.17 7.22 20.85
CA ASP A 137 -5.65 8.30 21.68
C ASP A 137 -6.88 9.03 21.09
N LYS A 138 -7.30 8.69 19.85
CA LYS A 138 -8.41 9.38 19.16
C LYS A 138 -9.52 8.46 18.69
N GLY A 139 -9.17 7.30 18.13
CA GLY A 139 -10.13 6.38 17.50
C GLY A 139 -9.67 5.83 16.15
N THR A 140 -10.60 5.23 15.41
CA THR A 140 -10.35 4.60 14.11
C THR A 140 -10.95 5.41 12.98
N LEU A 141 -10.11 5.77 12.01
CA LEU A 141 -10.51 6.38 10.74
C LEU A 141 -10.76 5.29 9.70
N TYR A 142 -11.83 5.43 8.93
CA TYR A 142 -12.22 4.57 7.82
C TYR A 142 -12.37 5.39 6.54
N GLU A 143 -11.77 4.93 5.45
CA GLU A 143 -11.94 5.48 4.10
C GLU A 143 -12.52 4.36 3.22
N LEU A 144 -13.72 4.56 2.67
CA LEU A 144 -14.46 3.52 1.94
C LEU A 144 -14.80 4.00 0.54
N PHE A 145 -14.49 3.18 -0.46
CA PHE A 145 -14.74 3.49 -1.87
C PHE A 145 -15.71 2.48 -2.48
N PHE A 146 -16.71 3.01 -3.17
CA PHE A 146 -17.72 2.22 -3.87
C PHE A 146 -17.75 2.62 -5.34
N ALA A 147 -17.85 1.64 -6.22
CA ALA A 147 -17.91 1.85 -7.67
C ALA A 147 -19.08 1.07 -8.26
N LYS A 148 -19.73 1.64 -9.27
CA LYS A 148 -20.71 0.94 -10.08
C LYS A 148 -20.11 0.60 -11.43
N GLU A 149 -20.26 -0.64 -11.86
CA GLU A 149 -19.74 -1.13 -13.15
C GLU A 149 -18.23 -0.83 -13.30
N GLU A 150 -17.64 -1.03 -14.48
CA GLU A 150 -16.29 -0.52 -14.81
C GLU A 150 -16.32 1.00 -15.05
N SER A 151 -17.04 1.75 -14.20
CA SER A 151 -17.10 3.21 -14.30
C SER A 151 -15.87 3.86 -13.68
N SER A 152 -15.58 5.08 -14.14
CA SER A 152 -14.54 5.93 -13.58
C SER A 152 -15.03 6.76 -12.40
N SER A 153 -16.28 6.55 -11.95
CA SER A 153 -16.95 7.34 -10.92
C SER A 153 -17.10 6.54 -9.63
N PHE A 154 -16.58 7.10 -8.54
CA PHE A 154 -16.51 6.44 -7.23
C PHE A 154 -17.26 7.26 -6.19
N ARG A 155 -17.95 6.59 -5.27
CA ARG A 155 -18.43 7.19 -4.03
C ARG A 155 -17.41 6.96 -2.95
N HIS A 156 -16.94 8.04 -2.33
CA HIS A 156 -15.98 8.02 -1.25
C HIS A 156 -16.68 8.44 0.05
N VAL A 157 -16.66 7.57 1.05
CA VAL A 157 -17.19 7.84 2.39
C VAL A 157 -16.05 7.77 3.40
N THR A 158 -15.91 8.82 4.19
CA THR A 158 -15.00 8.89 5.32
C THR A 158 -15.82 8.77 6.60
N LEU A 159 -15.54 7.73 7.40
CA LEU A 159 -16.15 7.53 8.71
C LEU A 159 -15.08 7.59 9.80
N PHE A 160 -15.45 8.05 10.98
CA PHE A 160 -14.57 8.05 12.14
C PHE A 160 -15.29 7.42 13.33
N ARG A 161 -14.65 6.41 13.93
CA ARG A 161 -15.09 5.80 15.17
C ARG A 161 -14.20 6.31 16.30
N PRO A 162 -14.61 7.34 17.06
CA PRO A 162 -13.97 7.66 18.33
C PRO A 162 -14.13 6.49 19.32
N PHE A 163 -13.77 6.67 20.59
CA PHE A 163 -14.12 5.69 21.65
C PHE A 163 -15.62 5.72 21.99
N GLY A 164 -16.47 5.62 20.97
CA GLY A 164 -17.92 5.82 20.99
C GLY A 164 -18.56 5.36 19.67
N PRO A 165 -19.69 5.96 19.26
CA PRO A 165 -20.41 5.56 18.05
C PRO A 165 -19.64 5.91 16.78
N LEU A 166 -19.90 5.18 15.69
CA LEU A 166 -19.39 5.49 14.36
C LEU A 166 -20.03 6.79 13.84
N MET A 167 -19.21 7.70 13.33
CA MET A 167 -19.64 9.02 12.85
C MET A 167 -19.30 9.22 11.38
N LYS A 168 -20.22 9.83 10.63
CA LYS A 168 -19.98 10.33 9.28
C LYS A 168 -19.08 11.56 9.35
N VAL A 169 -17.96 11.54 8.64
CA VAL A 169 -17.11 12.73 8.46
C VAL A 169 -17.40 13.36 7.11
N ARG A 170 -17.42 12.57 6.03
CA ARG A 170 -17.60 13.08 4.67
C ARG A 170 -18.20 12.01 3.75
N SER A 171 -19.03 12.44 2.80
CA SER A 171 -19.51 11.63 1.67
C SER A 171 -19.36 12.45 0.39
N THR A 172 -18.59 11.96 -0.58
CA THR A 172 -18.27 12.71 -1.81
C THR A 172 -18.26 11.80 -3.03
N SER A 173 -18.47 12.37 -4.22
CA SER A 173 -18.20 11.69 -5.49
C SER A 173 -16.79 12.00 -5.97
N VAL A 174 -16.08 11.00 -6.49
CA VAL A 174 -14.73 11.11 -7.04
C VAL A 174 -14.75 10.62 -8.49
N GLU A 175 -14.56 11.54 -9.42
CA GLU A 175 -14.54 11.24 -10.85
C GLU A 175 -13.09 11.11 -11.35
N THR A 176 -12.75 9.93 -11.86
CA THR A 176 -11.38 9.60 -12.24
C THR A 176 -11.14 9.65 -13.75
N SER A 177 -12.18 9.80 -14.58
CA SER A 177 -12.09 9.72 -16.05
C SER A 177 -11.02 10.62 -16.67
N GLY A 178 -10.79 11.81 -16.10
CA GLY A 178 -9.76 12.75 -16.55
C GLY A 178 -8.36 12.57 -15.95
N MET A 179 -8.17 11.63 -15.01
CA MET A 179 -6.93 11.48 -14.25
C MET A 179 -5.93 10.58 -14.98
N ILE A 180 -5.01 11.20 -15.73
CA ILE A 180 -3.91 10.50 -16.39
C ILE A 180 -2.82 10.15 -15.36
N ILE A 181 -2.33 8.91 -15.40
CA ILE A 181 -1.16 8.48 -14.63
C ILE A 181 0.07 8.50 -15.55
N ASN A 182 1.10 9.25 -15.20
CA ASN A 182 2.43 9.13 -15.81
C ASN A 182 3.26 8.11 -15.02
N ILE A 183 3.43 6.90 -15.55
CA ILE A 183 4.28 5.87 -14.95
C ILE A 183 5.72 6.17 -15.36
N ILE A 184 6.59 6.41 -14.38
CA ILE A 184 7.98 6.79 -14.59
C ILE A 184 8.88 5.63 -14.18
N VAL A 185 9.61 5.09 -15.14
CA VAL A 185 10.47 3.91 -14.98
C VAL A 185 11.93 4.29 -15.30
N PRO A 186 12.80 4.41 -14.28
CA PRO A 186 14.25 4.50 -14.50
C PRO A 186 14.80 3.09 -14.83
N LEU A 187 15.66 2.99 -15.84
CA LEU A 187 16.14 1.70 -16.35
C LEU A 187 17.61 1.75 -16.80
N SER A 188 18.35 0.66 -16.61
CA SER A 188 19.68 0.44 -17.19
C SER A 188 19.93 -1.06 -17.37
N GLY A 189 20.37 -1.52 -18.55
CA GLY A 189 20.77 -2.90 -18.86
C GLY A 189 19.68 -4.00 -18.79
N ARG A 190 18.62 -3.84 -18.00
CA ARG A 190 17.59 -4.85 -17.70
C ARG A 190 16.54 -5.02 -18.80
N VAL A 191 16.99 -5.30 -20.04
CA VAL A 191 16.13 -5.40 -21.23
C VAL A 191 15.06 -6.51 -21.11
N GLU A 192 15.43 -7.67 -20.58
CA GLU A 192 14.50 -8.80 -20.42
C GLU A 192 13.39 -8.49 -19.40
N THR A 193 13.78 -7.96 -18.23
CA THR A 193 12.84 -7.49 -17.22
C THR A 193 11.91 -6.40 -17.77
N PHE A 194 12.45 -5.46 -18.56
CA PHE A 194 11.64 -4.44 -19.21
C PHE A 194 10.64 -5.02 -20.22
N SER A 195 10.99 -6.09 -20.92
CA SER A 195 10.07 -6.77 -21.84
C SER A 195 8.90 -7.41 -21.09
N GLN A 196 9.15 -7.98 -19.91
CA GLN A 196 8.12 -8.49 -19.01
C GLN A 196 7.24 -7.36 -18.43
N PHE A 197 7.85 -6.26 -18.01
CA PHE A 197 7.12 -5.05 -17.61
C PHE A 197 6.20 -4.54 -18.71
N LEU A 198 6.69 -4.45 -19.95
CA LEU A 198 5.89 -4.02 -21.10
C LEU A 198 4.71 -4.95 -21.38
N HIS A 199 4.83 -6.25 -21.10
CA HIS A 199 3.71 -7.17 -21.19
C HIS A 199 2.62 -6.81 -20.16
N ASN A 200 2.97 -6.63 -18.89
CA ASN A 200 2.01 -6.20 -17.87
C ASN A 200 1.42 -4.80 -18.18
N PHE A 201 2.26 -3.85 -18.60
CA PHE A 201 1.83 -2.52 -19.04
C PHE A 201 0.84 -2.59 -20.21
N ARG A 202 1.08 -3.46 -21.20
CA ARG A 202 0.16 -3.67 -22.31
C ARG A 202 -1.22 -4.14 -21.82
N GLU A 203 -1.25 -5.22 -21.05
CA GLU A 203 -2.50 -5.82 -20.57
C GLU A 203 -3.32 -4.85 -19.72
N VAL A 204 -2.65 -4.10 -18.85
CA VAL A 204 -3.31 -3.25 -17.85
C VAL A 204 -3.51 -1.81 -18.35
N CYS A 205 -2.47 -1.17 -18.86
CA CYS A 205 -2.51 0.24 -19.23
C CYS A 205 -3.07 0.48 -20.63
N ILE A 206 -2.75 -0.37 -21.60
CA ILE A 206 -3.14 -0.16 -22.99
C ILE A 206 -4.51 -0.79 -23.29
N LEU A 207 -4.71 -2.05 -22.91
CA LEU A 207 -5.93 -2.77 -23.25
C LEU A 207 -7.11 -2.39 -22.34
N GLN A 208 -6.87 -2.24 -21.03
CA GLN A 208 -7.89 -1.96 -20.03
C GLN A 208 -8.03 -0.46 -19.72
N ASP A 209 -7.04 0.17 -19.07
CA ASP A 209 -7.20 1.52 -18.48
C ASP A 209 -7.23 2.68 -19.49
N ARG A 210 -6.30 2.67 -20.47
CA ARG A 210 -6.12 3.67 -21.54
C ARG A 210 -5.82 5.11 -21.11
N ARG A 211 -5.75 5.41 -19.81
CA ARG A 211 -5.49 6.75 -19.24
C ARG A 211 -4.11 6.80 -18.58
N VAL A 212 -3.11 6.27 -19.30
CA VAL A 212 -1.73 6.16 -18.83
C VAL A 212 -0.76 6.72 -19.85
N HIS A 213 0.30 7.34 -19.36
CA HIS A 213 1.50 7.68 -20.12
C HIS A 213 2.70 6.94 -19.52
N LEU A 214 3.57 6.39 -20.36
CA LEU A 214 4.81 5.73 -19.93
C LEU A 214 6.02 6.63 -20.18
N THR A 215 6.74 7.00 -19.13
CA THR A 215 8.04 7.70 -19.24
C THR A 215 9.16 6.73 -18.84
N VAL A 216 9.98 6.32 -19.80
CA VAL A 216 11.18 5.50 -19.57
C VAL A 216 12.40 6.39 -19.58
N VAL A 217 13.15 6.42 -18.47
CA VAL A 217 14.43 7.13 -18.39
C VAL A 217 15.55 6.10 -18.40
N TYR A 218 16.29 6.04 -19.52
CA TYR A 218 17.24 4.98 -19.79
C TYR A 218 18.68 5.45 -19.59
N PHE A 219 19.44 4.79 -18.72
CA PHE A 219 20.82 5.11 -18.42
C PHE A 219 21.79 4.20 -19.17
N GLY A 220 22.73 4.81 -19.88
CA GLY A 220 23.75 4.14 -20.68
C GLY A 220 23.31 3.80 -22.11
N GLN A 221 24.23 3.21 -22.88
CA GLN A 221 24.00 2.83 -24.29
C GLN A 221 23.62 1.36 -24.45
N ASP A 222 24.19 0.48 -23.62
CA ASP A 222 23.97 -0.96 -23.68
C ASP A 222 22.51 -1.29 -23.41
N GLY A 223 21.81 -1.90 -24.37
CA GLY A 223 20.39 -2.27 -24.26
C GLY A 223 19.39 -1.19 -24.67
N LEU A 224 19.84 0.04 -24.97
CA LEU A 224 18.96 1.17 -25.32
C LEU A 224 18.20 0.92 -26.63
N GLN A 225 18.86 0.35 -27.64
CA GLN A 225 18.23 0.09 -28.94
C GLN A 225 17.17 -1.00 -28.84
N GLU A 226 17.40 -2.02 -28.01
CA GLU A 226 16.47 -3.10 -27.74
C GLU A 226 15.23 -2.58 -27.02
N VAL A 227 15.41 -1.73 -26.01
CA VAL A 227 14.31 -1.06 -25.28
C VAL A 227 13.51 -0.16 -26.21
N LYS A 228 14.18 0.63 -27.06
CA LYS A 228 13.53 1.46 -28.08
C LYS A 228 12.73 0.61 -29.06
N SER A 229 13.31 -0.49 -29.57
CA SER A 229 12.63 -1.42 -30.47
C SER A 229 11.41 -2.06 -29.82
N SER A 230 11.50 -2.47 -28.56
CA SER A 230 10.36 -3.03 -27.80
C SER A 230 9.23 -2.02 -27.63
N LEU A 231 9.54 -0.76 -27.29
CA LEU A 231 8.55 0.32 -27.23
C LEU A 231 7.91 0.61 -28.59
N GLU A 232 8.70 0.69 -29.67
CA GLU A 232 8.19 0.91 -31.02
C GLU A 232 7.31 -0.26 -31.49
N LYS A 233 7.65 -1.50 -31.12
CA LYS A 233 6.85 -2.68 -31.42
C LYS A 233 5.47 -2.59 -30.76
N VAL A 234 5.41 -2.29 -29.46
CA VAL A 234 4.14 -2.10 -28.72
C VAL A 234 3.36 -0.93 -29.29
N SER A 235 4.03 0.17 -29.60
CA SER A 235 3.41 1.36 -30.19
C SER A 235 2.71 1.04 -31.51
N ARG A 236 3.36 0.26 -32.39
CA ARG A 236 2.78 -0.15 -33.68
C ARG A 236 1.71 -1.23 -33.53
N SER A 237 1.90 -2.23 -32.67
CA SER A 237 0.94 -3.34 -32.54
C SER A 237 -0.36 -2.93 -31.86
N GLU A 238 -0.29 -2.03 -30.88
CA GLU A 238 -1.45 -1.61 -30.09
C GLU A 238 -1.96 -0.19 -30.44
N SER A 239 -1.37 0.47 -31.45
CA SER A 239 -1.66 1.87 -31.79
C SER A 239 -1.50 2.83 -30.59
N PHE A 240 -0.49 2.57 -29.75
CA PHE A 240 -0.22 3.32 -28.53
C PHE A 240 0.85 4.38 -28.75
N SER A 241 0.55 5.64 -28.47
CA SER A 241 1.45 6.79 -28.67
C SER A 241 1.80 7.55 -27.39
N ASN A 242 1.20 7.19 -26.24
CA ASN A 242 1.40 7.89 -24.97
C ASN A 242 2.63 7.36 -24.22
N TYR A 243 3.82 7.48 -24.83
CA TYR A 243 5.07 7.19 -24.13
C TYR A 243 6.18 8.19 -24.45
N THR A 244 7.22 8.19 -23.63
CA THR A 244 8.42 9.00 -23.80
C THR A 244 9.63 8.16 -23.37
N LEU A 245 10.64 8.08 -24.24
CA LEU A 245 11.93 7.48 -23.93
C LEU A 245 12.97 8.59 -23.82
N ILE A 246 13.66 8.66 -22.68
CA ILE A 246 14.67 9.67 -22.38
C ILE A 246 16.00 8.96 -22.16
N PRO A 247 16.89 8.91 -23.17
CA PRO A 247 18.24 8.39 -22.98
C PRO A 247 19.08 9.38 -22.16
N VAL A 248 19.85 8.85 -21.22
CA VAL A 248 20.72 9.57 -20.30
C VAL A 248 22.10 8.91 -20.34
N ASP A 249 23.12 9.68 -20.68
CA ASP A 249 24.51 9.24 -20.73
C ASP A 249 25.20 9.47 -19.38
N GLU A 250 24.66 8.82 -18.33
CA GLU A 250 25.14 8.88 -16.95
C GLU A 250 25.13 7.44 -16.36
N GLU A 251 25.87 7.21 -15.27
CA GLU A 251 25.68 5.99 -14.48
C GLU A 251 24.27 5.93 -13.89
N PHE A 252 23.72 4.73 -13.76
CA PHE A 252 22.36 4.56 -13.26
C PHE A 252 22.21 5.09 -11.84
N SER A 253 21.29 6.05 -11.68
CA SER A 253 20.79 6.50 -10.38
C SER A 253 19.28 6.55 -10.41
N ARG A 254 18.64 5.78 -9.53
CA ARG A 254 17.18 5.65 -9.46
C ARG A 254 16.50 7.00 -9.19
N GLY A 255 16.91 7.69 -8.12
CA GLY A 255 16.37 9.01 -7.76
C GLY A 255 16.57 10.04 -8.87
N ARG A 256 17.75 10.05 -9.52
CA ARG A 256 18.04 10.91 -10.67
C ARG A 256 17.12 10.61 -11.85
N GLY A 257 16.89 9.34 -12.16
CA GLY A 257 16.02 8.92 -13.26
C GLY A 257 14.57 9.33 -13.03
N LEU A 258 14.06 9.12 -11.82
CA LEU A 258 12.71 9.54 -11.43
C LEU A 258 12.56 11.07 -11.48
N ASP A 259 13.58 11.81 -11.02
CA ASP A 259 13.60 13.28 -11.09
C ASP A 259 13.57 13.79 -12.54
N ILE A 260 14.39 13.24 -13.43
CA ILE A 260 14.40 13.56 -14.86
C ILE A 260 13.02 13.29 -15.46
N GLY A 261 12.43 12.13 -15.18
CA GLY A 261 11.11 11.76 -15.69
C GLY A 261 10.02 12.72 -15.22
N ALA A 262 10.03 13.11 -13.94
CA ALA A 262 9.07 14.07 -13.38
C ALA A 262 9.19 15.45 -14.05
N HIS A 263 10.42 15.91 -14.29
CA HIS A 263 10.70 17.18 -14.95
C HIS A 263 10.43 17.18 -16.46
N ALA A 264 10.50 16.02 -17.11
CA ALA A 264 10.23 15.87 -18.54
C ALA A 264 8.76 16.13 -18.90
N TRP A 265 7.83 15.92 -17.97
CA TRP A 265 6.43 16.24 -18.18
C TRP A 265 6.20 17.76 -18.29
N LYS A 266 5.63 18.21 -19.42
CA LYS A 266 5.34 19.64 -19.70
C LYS A 266 3.85 19.98 -19.82
N ARG A 267 2.96 18.99 -19.76
CA ARG A 267 1.51 19.15 -20.01
C ARG A 267 0.73 19.51 -18.73
N GLY A 268 1.19 20.52 -17.99
CA GLY A 268 0.59 20.92 -16.71
C GLY A 268 0.87 19.93 -15.58
N ASP A 269 -0.05 19.85 -14.62
CA ASP A 269 0.04 18.91 -13.50
C ASP A 269 -0.46 17.52 -13.89
N VAL A 270 0.12 16.49 -13.30
CA VAL A 270 -0.21 15.08 -13.60
C VAL A 270 0.03 14.22 -12.37
N LEU A 271 -0.77 13.17 -12.22
CA LEU A 271 -0.50 12.12 -11.25
C LEU A 271 0.66 11.27 -11.76
N MET A 272 1.75 11.21 -11.00
CA MET A 272 2.92 10.40 -11.34
C MET A 272 2.94 9.14 -10.49
N PHE A 273 3.24 8.00 -11.11
CA PHE A 273 3.59 6.78 -10.40
C PHE A 273 5.08 6.49 -10.59
N PHE A 274 5.85 6.61 -9.51
CA PHE A 274 7.27 6.21 -9.51
C PHE A 274 7.34 4.68 -9.39
N CYS A 275 7.90 4.04 -10.42
CA CYS A 275 7.76 2.60 -10.62
C CYS A 275 9.10 1.96 -10.97
N ASP A 276 9.43 0.85 -10.30
CA ASP A 276 10.56 0.03 -10.69
C ASP A 276 10.13 -0.94 -11.80
N VAL A 277 11.08 -1.35 -12.65
CA VAL A 277 10.78 -2.24 -13.79
C VAL A 277 10.31 -3.64 -13.35
N ASP A 278 10.60 -4.03 -12.10
CA ASP A 278 10.20 -5.32 -11.50
C ASP A 278 8.84 -5.27 -10.79
N ILE A 279 8.11 -4.17 -10.90
CA ILE A 279 6.76 -4.06 -10.34
C ILE A 279 5.74 -4.67 -11.30
N HIS A 280 4.89 -5.53 -10.75
CA HIS A 280 3.70 -6.05 -11.40
C HIS A 280 2.47 -5.43 -10.74
N PHE A 281 1.56 -4.86 -11.53
CA PHE A 281 0.35 -4.20 -11.04
C PHE A 281 -0.87 -4.58 -11.87
N THR A 282 -2.07 -4.31 -11.34
CA THR A 282 -3.36 -4.52 -12.03
C THR A 282 -4.11 -3.21 -12.24
N LEU A 283 -5.26 -3.26 -12.93
CA LEU A 283 -6.14 -2.10 -13.11
C LEU A 283 -6.61 -1.53 -11.75
N GLU A 284 -6.83 -2.40 -10.77
CA GLU A 284 -7.23 -2.04 -9.42
C GLU A 284 -6.21 -1.09 -8.78
N PHE A 285 -4.90 -1.39 -8.90
CA PHE A 285 -3.85 -0.51 -8.39
C PHE A 285 -3.88 0.88 -9.04
N LEU A 286 -4.12 0.97 -10.36
CA LEU A 286 -4.20 2.27 -11.04
C LEU A 286 -5.39 3.10 -10.51
N ASN A 287 -6.49 2.46 -10.14
CA ASN A 287 -7.63 3.14 -9.51
C ASN A 287 -7.28 3.56 -8.07
N THR A 288 -6.72 2.67 -7.25
CA THR A 288 -6.23 3.00 -5.90
C THR A 288 -5.26 4.19 -5.93
N CYS A 289 -4.34 4.23 -6.91
CA CYS A 289 -3.41 5.34 -7.13
C CYS A 289 -4.14 6.68 -7.34
N ARG A 290 -5.24 6.70 -8.12
CA ARG A 290 -6.06 7.89 -8.36
C ARG A 290 -6.90 8.28 -7.14
N LEU A 291 -7.45 7.30 -6.43
CA LEU A 291 -8.33 7.55 -5.28
C LEU A 291 -7.59 8.10 -4.06
N HIS A 292 -6.31 7.74 -3.89
CA HIS A 292 -5.54 8.09 -2.70
C HIS A 292 -4.51 9.21 -2.87
N ALA A 293 -4.34 9.74 -4.09
CA ALA A 293 -3.51 10.91 -4.35
C ALA A 293 -4.37 12.11 -4.77
N ALA A 294 -4.10 13.28 -4.19
CA ALA A 294 -4.85 14.50 -4.48
C ALA A 294 -3.91 15.72 -4.40
N PRO A 295 -3.91 16.63 -5.41
CA PRO A 295 -2.98 17.75 -5.45
C PRO A 295 -3.10 18.63 -4.20
N ASN A 296 -1.98 18.99 -3.61
CA ASN A 296 -1.85 19.82 -2.40
C ASN A 296 -2.59 19.26 -1.17
N LYS A 297 -2.99 17.98 -1.17
CA LYS A 297 -3.77 17.40 -0.07
C LYS A 297 -3.29 16.02 0.36
N ARG A 298 -3.08 15.10 -0.57
CA ARG A 298 -2.78 13.68 -0.28
C ARG A 298 -1.68 13.16 -1.18
N VAL A 299 -0.69 12.49 -0.59
CA VAL A 299 0.30 11.68 -1.30
C VAL A 299 0.12 10.21 -0.94
N PHE A 300 0.23 9.33 -1.93
CA PHE A 300 0.03 7.90 -1.74
C PHE A 300 1.34 7.12 -1.82
N TYR A 301 1.61 6.33 -0.78
CA TYR A 301 2.77 5.47 -0.62
C TYR A 301 2.31 4.02 -0.42
N PRO A 302 2.02 3.29 -1.50
CA PRO A 302 1.61 1.90 -1.42
C PRO A 302 2.73 1.02 -0.85
N VAL A 303 2.36 0.05 -0.02
CA VAL A 303 3.25 -1.01 0.45
C VAL A 303 3.06 -2.23 -0.45
N VAL A 304 4.12 -2.57 -1.17
CA VAL A 304 4.12 -3.68 -2.15
C VAL A 304 4.24 -5.03 -1.48
N PHE A 305 3.65 -6.06 -2.08
CA PHE A 305 3.94 -7.44 -1.71
C PHE A 305 5.19 -7.91 -2.46
N SER A 306 6.27 -8.18 -1.74
CA SER A 306 7.53 -8.65 -2.34
C SER A 306 7.57 -10.17 -2.36
N LEU A 307 7.69 -10.71 -3.57
CA LEU A 307 7.84 -12.15 -3.76
C LEU A 307 9.26 -12.59 -3.36
N TYR A 308 9.33 -13.79 -2.79
CA TYR A 308 10.60 -14.44 -2.50
C TYR A 308 11.24 -15.03 -3.76
N ASN A 309 12.49 -15.49 -3.63
CA ASN A 309 13.20 -16.17 -4.69
C ASN A 309 12.44 -17.42 -5.18
N PRO A 310 11.94 -17.44 -6.43
CA PRO A 310 11.16 -18.56 -6.93
C PRO A 310 11.99 -19.85 -6.99
N ALA A 311 13.31 -19.77 -7.14
CA ALA A 311 14.20 -20.93 -7.13
C ALA A 311 14.26 -21.61 -5.75
N ILE A 312 13.98 -20.88 -4.67
CA ILE A 312 13.91 -21.44 -3.31
C ILE A 312 12.47 -21.87 -2.99
N VAL A 313 11.49 -20.99 -3.24
CA VAL A 313 10.07 -21.25 -2.93
C VAL A 313 9.55 -22.48 -3.67
N TYR A 314 9.95 -22.64 -4.94
CA TYR A 314 9.53 -23.74 -5.81
C TYR A 314 10.67 -24.72 -6.08
N GLY A 315 11.69 -24.78 -5.23
CA GLY A 315 12.88 -25.62 -5.46
C GLY A 315 12.62 -27.13 -5.45
N ASN A 316 11.41 -27.56 -5.10
CA ASN A 316 10.93 -28.94 -5.22
C ASN A 316 10.24 -29.24 -6.56
N LEU A 317 10.00 -28.23 -7.40
CA LEU A 317 9.45 -28.35 -8.74
C LEU A 317 10.60 -28.26 -9.76
N GLU A 318 10.45 -28.93 -10.91
CA GLU A 318 11.43 -28.82 -11.99
C GLU A 318 11.49 -27.40 -12.57
N LEU A 319 10.35 -26.72 -12.63
CA LEU A 319 10.20 -25.35 -13.11
C LEU A 319 9.29 -24.56 -12.18
N ALA A 320 9.66 -23.31 -11.90
CA ALA A 320 8.78 -22.38 -11.20
C ALA A 320 7.51 -22.14 -12.03
N PRO A 321 6.34 -21.98 -11.38
CA PRO A 321 5.10 -21.71 -12.08
C PRO A 321 5.14 -20.35 -12.79
N PRO A 322 4.29 -20.10 -13.80
CA PRO A 322 4.12 -18.77 -14.38
C PRO A 322 3.83 -17.70 -13.34
N ILE A 323 4.21 -16.45 -13.64
CA ILE A 323 4.15 -15.33 -12.69
C ILE A 323 2.75 -15.14 -12.15
N GLU A 324 1.73 -15.28 -12.99
CA GLU A 324 0.32 -15.11 -12.63
C GLU A 324 -0.10 -16.04 -11.49
N LEU A 325 0.52 -17.22 -11.37
CA LEU A 325 0.28 -18.17 -10.28
C LEU A 325 1.15 -17.91 -9.04
N GLN A 326 2.21 -17.09 -9.17
CA GLN A 326 3.06 -16.65 -8.06
C GLN A 326 2.49 -15.43 -7.33
N LEU A 327 1.59 -14.65 -7.96
CA LEU A 327 0.98 -13.43 -7.41
C LEU A 327 -0.04 -13.74 -6.29
N ILE A 328 0.43 -14.32 -5.18
CA ILE A 328 -0.39 -14.76 -4.05
C ILE A 328 0.13 -14.22 -2.72
N HIS A 329 -0.77 -13.77 -1.85
CA HIS A 329 -0.44 -13.23 -0.52
C HIS A 329 -0.30 -14.35 0.51
N LYS A 330 0.76 -15.15 0.40
CA LYS A 330 1.06 -16.19 1.40
C LYS A 330 2.40 -15.93 2.09
N LYS A 331 2.48 -16.33 3.36
CA LYS A 331 3.68 -16.18 4.20
C LYS A 331 4.92 -16.88 3.65
N ASP A 332 4.73 -17.90 2.82
CA ASP A 332 5.77 -18.70 2.18
C ASP A 332 6.09 -18.24 0.75
N ALA A 333 5.25 -17.37 0.17
CA ALA A 333 5.42 -16.79 -1.16
C ALA A 333 6.06 -15.39 -1.13
N GLY A 334 5.86 -14.62 -0.06
CA GLY A 334 6.42 -13.27 0.06
C GLY A 334 6.11 -12.58 1.39
N PHE A 335 6.26 -11.26 1.40
CA PHE A 335 5.97 -10.39 2.55
C PHE A 335 5.64 -8.96 2.11
N TRP A 336 4.93 -8.20 2.96
CA TRP A 336 4.72 -6.77 2.77
C TRP A 336 6.02 -5.99 3.02
N ARG A 337 6.51 -5.25 2.03
CA ARG A 337 7.75 -4.47 2.14
C ARG A 337 7.51 -3.11 2.80
N ASP A 338 7.27 -3.14 4.11
CA ASP A 338 6.98 -1.97 4.94
C ASP A 338 8.17 -1.02 5.17
N PHE A 339 9.39 -1.44 4.82
CA PHE A 339 10.60 -0.63 4.89
C PHE A 339 10.96 0.09 3.58
N GLY A 340 10.21 -0.12 2.49
CA GLY A 340 10.46 0.54 1.19
C GLY A 340 9.54 1.74 0.95
N PHE A 341 10.07 2.79 0.32
CA PHE A 341 9.32 4.01 -0.02
C PHE A 341 9.45 4.39 -1.51
N GLY A 342 10.07 3.52 -2.32
CA GLY A 342 10.36 3.79 -3.72
C GLY A 342 9.14 3.91 -4.63
N MET A 343 8.05 3.21 -4.31
CA MET A 343 6.81 3.24 -5.10
C MET A 343 5.86 4.25 -4.48
N THR A 344 5.45 5.24 -5.27
CA THR A 344 4.56 6.30 -4.80
C THR A 344 3.72 6.88 -5.94
N CYS A 345 2.47 7.19 -5.62
CA CYS A 345 1.58 7.99 -6.47
C CYS A 345 1.47 9.40 -5.90
N GLN A 346 1.91 10.38 -6.69
CA GLN A 346 2.01 11.77 -6.25
C GLN A 346 1.80 12.72 -7.42
N TYR A 347 1.18 13.87 -7.16
CA TYR A 347 1.07 14.89 -8.19
C TYR A 347 2.42 15.56 -8.44
N ARG A 348 2.66 15.92 -9.70
CA ARG A 348 3.89 16.60 -10.12
C ARG A 348 4.05 17.94 -9.40
N SER A 349 2.98 18.71 -9.24
CA SER A 349 2.99 19.95 -8.47
C SER A 349 3.50 19.74 -7.05
N ASP A 350 2.96 18.74 -6.34
CA ASP A 350 3.35 18.40 -4.96
C ASP A 350 4.82 18.00 -4.87
N PHE A 351 5.28 17.11 -5.76
CA PHE A 351 6.67 16.67 -5.83
C PHE A 351 7.64 17.85 -6.00
N LEU A 352 7.30 18.81 -6.86
CA LEU A 352 8.11 20.01 -7.05
C LEU A 352 8.05 20.96 -5.85
N ASN A 353 6.87 21.12 -5.24
CA ASN A 353 6.65 22.02 -4.11
C ASN A 353 7.44 21.59 -2.87
N ILE A 354 7.57 20.28 -2.62
CA ILE A 354 8.40 19.76 -1.52
C ILE A 354 9.90 19.73 -1.85
N GLY A 355 10.31 20.16 -3.05
CA GLY A 355 11.70 20.23 -3.49
C GLY A 355 12.28 18.90 -3.99
N GLY A 356 11.46 17.97 -4.47
CA GLY A 356 11.87 16.76 -5.19
C GLY A 356 12.88 15.87 -4.47
N PHE A 357 13.69 15.14 -5.25
CA PHE A 357 14.79 14.33 -4.71
C PHE A 357 15.96 15.20 -4.25
N ASP A 358 16.69 14.72 -3.24
CA ASP A 358 18.02 15.24 -2.92
C ASP A 358 19.06 14.53 -3.79
N LEU A 359 19.51 15.21 -4.85
CA LEU A 359 20.43 14.66 -5.85
C LEU A 359 21.90 14.66 -5.40
N GLU A 360 22.21 15.25 -4.24
CA GLU A 360 23.57 15.22 -3.68
C GLU A 360 23.87 13.89 -2.97
N VAL A 361 22.82 13.12 -2.65
CA VAL A 361 22.92 11.83 -1.99
C VAL A 361 23.46 10.80 -2.97
N LYS A 362 24.72 10.41 -2.76
CA LYS A 362 25.39 9.35 -3.52
C LYS A 362 25.22 7.99 -2.82
N GLY A 363 24.83 6.97 -3.58
CA GLY A 363 24.72 5.58 -3.12
C GLY A 363 23.29 5.04 -3.10
N TRP A 364 23.12 3.81 -2.61
CA TRP A 364 21.87 3.04 -2.69
C TRP A 364 20.98 3.20 -1.45
N GLY A 365 19.67 3.37 -1.66
CA GLY A 365 18.62 3.00 -0.69
C GLY A 365 18.27 4.04 0.37
N VAL A 366 18.49 5.32 0.10
CA VAL A 366 18.17 6.43 1.02
C VAL A 366 17.38 7.56 0.35
N GLU A 367 17.34 7.61 -0.99
CA GLU A 367 16.70 8.69 -1.73
C GLU A 367 15.17 8.68 -1.56
N ASP A 368 14.59 7.49 -1.47
CA ASP A 368 13.16 7.29 -1.28
C ASP A 368 12.72 7.65 0.14
N VAL A 369 13.51 7.26 1.14
CA VAL A 369 13.31 7.66 2.55
C VAL A 369 13.39 9.17 2.71
N HIS A 370 14.35 9.83 2.05
CA HIS A 370 14.48 11.28 2.11
C HIS A 370 13.29 12.00 1.48
N LEU A 371 12.82 11.56 0.31
CA LEU A 371 11.62 12.10 -0.31
C LEU A 371 10.39 11.90 0.58
N TYR A 372 10.22 10.71 1.14
CA TYR A 372 9.13 10.39 2.04
C TYR A 372 9.13 11.28 3.30
N ARG A 373 10.31 11.50 3.92
CA ARG A 373 10.48 12.41 5.05
C ARG A 373 10.17 13.87 4.71
N LYS A 374 10.35 14.31 3.47
CA LYS A 374 9.93 15.67 3.04
C LYS A 374 8.41 15.78 3.06
N TYR A 375 7.68 14.77 2.59
CA TYR A 375 6.21 14.73 2.69
C TYR A 375 5.73 14.68 4.14
N LEU A 376 6.35 13.85 4.99
CA LEU A 376 5.99 13.78 6.41
C LEU A 376 6.20 15.09 7.18
N ARG A 377 7.02 16.02 6.66
CA ARG A 377 7.26 17.33 7.26
C ARG A 377 6.40 18.44 6.66
N SER A 378 5.64 18.14 5.61
CA SER A 378 4.68 19.06 5.01
C SER A 378 3.31 18.94 5.69
N ASP A 379 2.33 19.71 5.24
CA ASP A 379 0.95 19.67 5.74
C ASP A 379 0.07 18.69 4.94
N MET A 380 0.67 17.88 4.07
CA MET A 380 -0.02 16.87 3.27
C MET A 380 -0.31 15.61 4.07
N ILE A 381 -1.46 14.99 3.79
CA ILE A 381 -1.82 13.69 4.37
C ILE A 381 -1.04 12.60 3.62
N VAL A 382 -0.30 11.77 4.35
CA VAL A 382 0.44 10.64 3.80
C VAL A 382 -0.37 9.37 3.95
N ILE A 383 -0.90 8.86 2.84
CA ILE A 383 -1.63 7.59 2.81
C ILE A 383 -0.63 6.47 2.54
N ARG A 384 -0.35 5.64 3.55
CA ARG A 384 0.52 4.46 3.43
C ARG A 384 -0.24 3.20 3.83
N THR A 385 -0.34 2.21 2.93
CA THR A 385 -1.14 0.99 3.15
C THR A 385 -0.64 -0.19 2.31
N PRO A 386 -0.80 -1.46 2.75
CA PRO A 386 -0.70 -2.62 1.88
C PRO A 386 -1.62 -2.52 0.67
N VAL A 387 -1.13 -2.91 -0.51
CA VAL A 387 -1.94 -2.94 -1.73
C VAL A 387 -1.85 -4.32 -2.38
N SER A 388 -2.95 -5.06 -2.39
CA SER A 388 -3.03 -6.43 -2.91
C SER A 388 -2.88 -6.57 -4.42
N SER A 389 -3.05 -5.47 -5.14
CA SER A 389 -2.90 -5.40 -6.59
C SER A 389 -1.50 -4.97 -7.04
N LEU A 390 -0.52 -4.93 -6.12
CA LEU A 390 0.83 -4.42 -6.38
C LEU A 390 1.92 -5.35 -5.82
N PHE A 391 2.68 -5.96 -6.73
CA PHE A 391 3.73 -6.92 -6.42
C PHE A 391 5.10 -6.41 -6.88
N HIS A 392 6.11 -6.71 -6.07
CA HIS A 392 7.50 -6.60 -6.47
C HIS A 392 8.02 -8.00 -6.80
N LEU A 393 8.30 -8.25 -8.07
CA LEU A 393 8.84 -9.52 -8.53
C LEU A 393 10.25 -9.70 -7.97
N TRP A 394 10.59 -10.93 -7.60
CA TRP A 394 11.94 -11.19 -7.13
C TRP A 394 12.95 -11.00 -8.26
N HIS A 395 14.05 -10.32 -7.94
CA HIS A 395 15.22 -10.27 -8.80
C HIS A 395 16.47 -10.36 -7.94
N GLU A 396 17.56 -10.83 -8.54
CA GLU A 396 18.83 -10.86 -7.85
C GLU A 396 19.26 -9.43 -7.51
N LYS A 397 19.78 -9.27 -6.29
CA LYS A 397 20.34 -8.03 -5.80
C LYS A 397 21.86 -8.15 -5.69
N GLN A 398 22.57 -7.19 -6.26
CA GLN A 398 24.01 -7.06 -6.11
C GLN A 398 24.31 -5.97 -5.07
N CYS A 399 25.13 -6.31 -4.08
CA CYS A 399 25.61 -5.36 -3.07
C CYS A 399 27.07 -5.07 -3.38
N ALA A 400 27.34 -3.89 -3.93
CA ALA A 400 28.66 -3.48 -4.38
C ALA A 400 29.64 -3.33 -3.20
N ASP A 401 30.92 -3.63 -3.45
CA ASP A 401 31.97 -3.61 -2.42
C ASP A 401 32.34 -2.17 -2.01
N GLU A 402 32.05 -1.19 -2.87
CA GLU A 402 32.32 0.24 -2.64
C GLU A 402 31.28 0.92 -1.74
N LEU A 403 30.19 0.21 -1.37
CA LEU A 403 29.17 0.73 -0.46
C LEU A 403 29.78 1.01 0.92
N THR A 404 29.29 2.07 1.57
CA THR A 404 29.62 2.31 2.99
C THR A 404 29.15 1.12 3.85
N PRO A 405 29.77 0.85 5.02
CA PRO A 405 29.36 -0.26 5.87
C PRO A 405 27.87 -0.28 6.21
N GLU A 406 27.26 0.89 6.38
CA GLU A 406 25.83 1.02 6.64
C GLU A 406 24.98 0.66 5.41
N GLN A 407 25.32 1.20 4.24
CA GLN A 407 24.63 0.89 2.99
C GLN A 407 24.76 -0.59 2.60
N TYR A 408 25.95 -1.18 2.78
CA TYR A 408 26.17 -2.60 2.54
C TYR A 408 25.30 -3.45 3.48
N ARG A 409 25.25 -3.10 4.77
CA ARG A 409 24.38 -3.78 5.76
C ARG A 409 22.91 -3.70 5.37
N MET A 410 22.42 -2.53 4.96
CA MET A 410 21.05 -2.37 4.47
C MET A 410 20.81 -3.19 3.20
N CYS A 411 21.77 -3.18 2.26
CA CYS A 411 21.68 -3.93 1.02
C CYS A 411 21.56 -5.43 1.27
N ILE A 412 22.47 -6.00 2.07
CA ILE A 412 22.54 -7.45 2.32
C ILE A 412 21.38 -7.93 3.18
N GLN A 413 20.92 -7.12 4.16
CA GLN A 413 19.70 -7.44 4.93
C GLN A 413 18.48 -7.50 4.01
N SER A 414 18.33 -6.51 3.13
CA SER A 414 17.28 -6.51 2.13
C SER A 414 17.41 -7.70 1.17
N LYS A 415 18.62 -8.07 0.71
CA LYS A 415 18.82 -9.28 -0.10
C LYS A 415 18.36 -10.54 0.64
N ALA A 416 18.85 -10.75 1.86
CA ALA A 416 18.53 -11.92 2.67
C ALA A 416 17.02 -12.06 2.95
N MET A 417 16.32 -10.95 3.22
CA MET A 417 14.87 -10.95 3.42
C MET A 417 14.09 -11.34 2.17
N ASN A 418 14.63 -11.14 0.96
CA ASN A 418 13.95 -11.49 -0.29
C ASN A 418 14.21 -12.93 -0.75
N GLU A 419 15.07 -13.70 -0.07
CA GLU A 419 15.39 -15.05 -0.53
C GLU A 419 14.25 -16.02 -0.25
N ALA A 420 13.78 -16.14 1.00
CA ALA A 420 12.66 -17.02 1.31
C ALA A 420 12.08 -16.74 2.70
N SER A 421 10.93 -17.37 2.97
CA SER A 421 10.35 -17.42 4.31
C SER A 421 11.32 -18.08 5.31
N HIS A 422 11.16 -17.76 6.60
CA HIS A 422 11.94 -18.37 7.67
C HIS A 422 11.89 -19.91 7.65
N SER A 423 10.72 -20.48 7.32
CA SER A 423 10.55 -21.93 7.20
C SER A 423 11.35 -22.51 6.03
N HIS A 424 11.31 -21.87 4.85
CA HIS A 424 12.08 -22.33 3.69
C HIS A 424 13.58 -22.28 3.96
N LEU A 425 14.08 -21.19 4.55
CA LEU A 425 15.49 -21.08 4.94
C LEU A 425 15.87 -22.15 5.97
N GLY A 426 15.00 -22.42 6.96
CA GLY A 426 15.20 -23.52 7.90
C GLY A 426 15.34 -24.88 7.20
N MET A 427 14.48 -25.17 6.21
CA MET A 427 14.56 -26.40 5.43
C MET A 427 15.85 -26.51 4.60
N LEU A 428 16.42 -25.39 4.16
CA LEU A 428 17.74 -25.38 3.51
C LEU A 428 18.86 -25.68 4.50
N VAL A 429 18.80 -25.11 5.71
CA VAL A 429 19.80 -25.34 6.77
C VAL A 429 19.81 -26.81 7.22
N PHE A 430 18.64 -27.43 7.38
CA PHE A 430 18.52 -28.84 7.82
C PHE A 430 18.51 -29.84 6.66
N ARG A 431 18.88 -29.44 5.43
CA ARG A 431 18.78 -30.30 4.24
C ARG A 431 19.49 -31.65 4.40
N GLU A 432 20.74 -31.65 4.89
CA GLU A 432 21.52 -32.88 5.07
C GLU A 432 20.91 -33.86 6.09
N GLU A 433 20.33 -33.33 7.17
CA GLU A 433 19.61 -34.14 8.17
C GLU A 433 18.36 -34.78 7.56
N ILE A 434 17.59 -34.01 6.79
CA ILE A 434 16.40 -34.47 6.08
C ILE A 434 16.76 -35.58 5.09
N GLU A 435 17.78 -35.36 4.25
CA GLU A 435 18.22 -36.35 3.27
C GLU A 435 18.73 -37.63 3.94
N THR A 436 19.47 -37.49 5.04
CA THR A 436 19.96 -38.63 5.83
C THR A 436 18.80 -39.43 6.41
N HIS A 437 17.75 -38.76 6.89
CA HIS A 437 16.53 -39.41 7.39
C HIS A 437 15.80 -40.16 6.27
N LEU A 438 15.61 -39.53 5.11
CA LEU A 438 14.93 -40.14 3.96
C LEU A 438 15.66 -41.38 3.44
N ARG A 439 17.01 -41.34 3.35
CA ARG A 439 17.83 -42.50 2.98
C ARG A 439 17.66 -43.66 3.98
N LYS A 440 17.65 -43.36 5.28
CA LYS A 440 17.40 -44.38 6.33
C LYS A 440 16.01 -44.99 6.25
N GLN A 441 14.98 -44.20 5.92
CA GLN A 441 13.62 -44.72 5.69
C GLN A 441 13.56 -45.62 4.46
N ALA A 442 14.14 -45.20 3.33
CA ALA A 442 14.13 -45.98 2.10
C ALA A 442 14.77 -47.38 2.30
N PHE A 443 15.90 -47.44 3.01
CA PHE A 443 16.57 -48.69 3.33
C PHE A 443 15.71 -49.62 4.22
N LYS A 444 15.00 -49.06 5.21
CA LYS A 444 14.08 -49.82 6.07
C LYS A 444 12.84 -50.35 5.34
N THR A 445 12.38 -49.64 4.32
CA THR A 445 11.22 -50.07 3.51
C THR A 445 11.62 -51.19 2.55
N GLN A 446 12.80 -51.10 1.94
CA GLN A 446 13.35 -52.16 1.09
C GLN A 446 13.61 -53.45 1.89
N SER A 447 14.21 -53.34 3.08
CA SER A 447 14.45 -54.52 3.93
C SER A 447 13.17 -55.19 4.45
N LYS A 448 12.00 -54.53 4.39
CA LYS A 448 10.69 -55.09 4.77
C LYS A 448 9.91 -55.70 3.61
N GLN A 449 10.35 -55.49 2.36
CA GLN A 449 9.75 -56.10 1.18
C GLN A 449 10.46 -57.40 0.77
N GLU A 450 11.65 -57.66 1.32
CA GLU A 450 12.43 -58.87 1.08
C GLU A 450 12.20 -59.98 2.14
N ASP A 451 11.47 -59.66 3.21
CA ASP A 451 10.88 -60.61 4.18
C ASP A 451 9.40 -60.86 3.83
#